data_AF-A0AB32T1K2-F1
#
_entry.id   AF-A0AB32T1K2-F1
#
_cell.length_a   1.000
_cell.length_b   1.000
_cell.length_c   1.000
_cell.angle_alpha   90.00
_cell.angle_beta   90.00
_cell.angle_gamma   90.00
#
_symmetry.space_group_name_H-M   'P 1'
#
loop_
_entity.id
_entity.type
_entity.pdbx_description
1 polymer ?
#
loop_
_entity_poly.entity_id
_entity_poly.type
_entity_poly.pdbx_seq_one_letter_code
_entity_poly.pdbx_strand_id
1 'polypeptide(L)'
;MAVLSVCLETPSVVFGVPLSHLRRHGQMRQGLPLALTHMVQFLDQHGLSISGLFRISGKVKQYQELKKSFNDGAFPEFDMEDIHPLASLLKLFLRELPGGLIPESHGKQLLNVFRDSKEEERNQSMRMILNTLPEEHFNVLSYLLFFLSRVAAESQQNLMTPANLSIVFGPTIFHVPLRPTMLEEQEHYNTLTLHLLDNITHLLPNMYPQTSSSNTADEEVLTNEECVQHLAPTELKSKSPITGRLSQLKKRLRGFWRTICSCTNSSDTD
;
A
#
# COMPACT_ATOMS: atom_id res chain seq x y z
N MET A 1 40.98 13.38 28.34
CA MET A 1 40.09 12.26 27.99
C MET A 1 38.79 12.86 27.49
N ALA A 2 38.55 12.78 26.19
CA ALA A 2 37.39 13.37 25.55
C ALA A 2 36.11 12.77 26.16
N VAL A 3 35.24 13.63 26.66
CA VAL A 3 33.88 13.24 27.02
C VAL A 3 33.21 12.86 25.71
N LEU A 4 33.01 11.56 25.50
CA LEU A 4 32.15 11.07 24.45
C LEU A 4 30.76 11.62 24.76
N SER A 5 30.44 12.74 24.12
CA SER A 5 29.09 13.28 24.06
C SER A 5 28.24 12.17 23.47
N VAL A 6 27.52 11.47 24.34
CA VAL A 6 26.45 10.56 23.95
C VAL A 6 25.53 11.41 23.09
N CYS A 7 25.58 11.19 21.77
CA CYS A 7 24.59 11.75 20.87
C CYS A 7 23.25 11.38 21.47
N LEU A 8 22.50 12.37 21.95
CA LEU A 8 21.13 12.22 22.43
C LEU A 8 20.42 11.35 21.40
N GLU A 9 20.18 10.08 21.75
CA GLU A 9 19.44 9.15 20.91
C GLU A 9 18.08 9.81 20.71
N THR A 10 17.87 10.40 19.54
CA THR A 10 16.56 10.93 19.20
C THR A 10 15.60 9.76 19.31
N PRO A 11 14.50 9.86 20.08
CA PRO A 11 13.56 8.77 20.24
C PRO A 11 13.19 8.20 18.87
N SER A 12 13.45 6.92 18.65
CA SER A 12 13.23 6.21 17.39
C SER A 12 11.74 5.88 17.19
N VAL A 13 10.88 6.88 17.37
CA VAL A 13 9.43 6.68 17.28
C VAL A 13 9.05 6.33 15.84
N VAL A 14 8.53 5.12 15.65
CA VAL A 14 8.11 4.59 14.35
C VAL A 14 6.60 4.69 14.17
N PHE A 15 5.84 4.49 15.25
CA PHE A 15 4.38 4.50 15.25
C PHE A 15 3.82 5.87 15.65
N GLY A 16 2.67 6.26 15.10
CA GLY A 16 2.02 7.53 15.45
C GLY A 16 2.68 8.78 14.85
N VAL A 17 3.61 8.62 13.90
CA VAL A 17 4.35 9.73 13.27
C VAL A 17 4.09 9.78 11.77
N PRO A 18 4.20 10.95 11.11
CA PRO A 18 4.04 11.06 9.67
C PRO A 18 5.10 10.24 8.90
N LEU A 19 4.77 9.73 7.71
CA LEU A 19 5.75 9.01 6.87
C LEU A 19 6.99 9.87 6.54
N SER A 20 6.83 11.19 6.40
CA SER A 20 7.93 12.12 6.19
C SER A 20 8.89 12.21 7.38
N HIS A 21 8.42 11.95 8.61
CA HIS A 21 9.27 11.82 9.79
C HIS A 21 10.16 10.57 9.64
N LEU A 22 9.57 9.42 9.32
CA LEU A 22 10.33 8.17 9.13
C LEU A 22 11.42 8.33 8.06
N ARG A 23 11.12 9.02 6.95
CA ARG A 23 12.11 9.33 5.92
C ARG A 23 13.28 10.14 6.47
N ARG A 24 13.00 11.22 7.22
CA ARG A 24 14.04 12.13 7.75
C ARG A 24 14.95 11.45 8.77
N HIS A 25 14.41 10.49 9.52
CA HIS A 25 15.14 9.75 10.56
C HIS A 25 15.74 8.42 10.05
N GLY A 26 15.83 8.21 8.73
CA GLY A 26 16.45 7.01 8.16
C GLY A 26 15.65 5.71 8.38
N GLN A 27 14.40 5.81 8.82
CA GLN A 27 13.49 4.68 9.07
C GLN A 27 12.71 4.25 7.82
N MET A 28 13.18 4.65 6.63
CA MET A 28 12.64 4.20 5.36
C MET A 28 13.73 3.73 4.41
N ARG A 29 13.44 2.65 3.68
CA ARG A 29 14.26 2.17 2.56
C ARG A 29 13.41 2.14 1.31
N GLN A 30 13.94 2.69 0.21
CA GLN A 30 13.25 2.73 -1.09
C GLN A 30 11.85 3.39 -1.05
N GLY A 31 11.61 4.25 -0.06
CA GLY A 31 10.33 4.94 0.13
C GLY A 31 9.28 4.12 0.89
N LEU A 32 9.67 3.04 1.57
CA LEU A 32 8.81 2.26 2.48
C LEU A 32 9.37 2.27 3.91
N PRO A 33 8.53 2.32 4.97
CA PRO A 33 8.96 2.18 6.35
C PRO A 33 9.59 0.82 6.63
N LEU A 34 10.73 0.81 7.33
CA LEU A 34 11.45 -0.42 7.65
C LEU A 34 10.61 -1.40 8.47
N ALA A 35 9.93 -0.91 9.52
CA ALA A 35 9.06 -1.74 10.35
C ALA A 35 7.90 -2.34 9.54
N LEU A 36 7.28 -1.56 8.66
CA LEU A 36 6.21 -2.04 7.79
C LEU A 36 6.71 -3.16 6.86
N THR A 37 7.86 -2.97 6.22
CA THR A 37 8.43 -4.00 5.34
C THR A 37 8.85 -5.26 6.09
N HIS A 38 9.37 -5.11 7.31
CA HIS A 38 9.77 -6.23 8.16
C HIS A 38 8.56 -7.10 8.55
N MET A 39 7.47 -6.48 8.98
CA MET A 39 6.22 -7.18 9.30
C MET A 39 5.62 -7.85 8.06
N VAL A 40 5.52 -7.12 6.93
CA VAL A 40 4.92 -7.65 5.71
C VAL A 40 5.74 -8.81 5.15
N GLN A 41 7.07 -8.74 5.16
CA GLN A 41 7.91 -9.84 4.67
C GLN A 41 7.67 -11.14 5.44
N PHE A 42 7.54 -11.07 6.77
CA PHE A 42 7.25 -12.26 7.57
C PHE A 42 5.84 -12.81 7.30
N LEU A 43 4.83 -11.93 7.27
CA LEU A 43 3.45 -12.33 6.97
C LEU A 43 3.28 -12.89 5.56
N ASP A 44 4.05 -12.38 4.60
CA ASP A 44 4.06 -12.84 3.22
C ASP A 44 4.73 -14.21 3.06
N GLN A 45 5.73 -14.52 3.89
CA GLN A 45 6.43 -15.81 3.86
C GLN A 45 5.69 -16.90 4.66
N HIS A 46 5.05 -16.53 5.77
CA HIS A 46 4.51 -17.50 6.75
C HIS A 46 3.00 -17.38 7.01
N GLY A 47 2.41 -16.23 6.67
CA GLY A 47 1.02 -15.91 7.03
C GLY A 47 -0.01 -16.16 5.95
N LEU A 48 0.37 -16.33 4.67
CA LEU A 48 -0.59 -16.32 3.56
C LEU A 48 -1.64 -17.44 3.63
N SER A 49 -1.30 -18.63 4.14
CA SER A 49 -2.24 -19.75 4.29
C SER A 49 -2.97 -19.76 5.66
N ILE A 50 -2.67 -18.82 6.56
CA ILE A 50 -3.24 -18.81 7.92
C ILE A 50 -4.68 -18.33 7.90
N SER A 51 -5.59 -19.19 8.35
CA SER A 51 -7.02 -18.90 8.39
C SER A 51 -7.35 -17.63 9.16
N GLY A 52 -8.09 -16.73 8.52
CA GLY A 52 -8.53 -15.47 9.09
C GLY A 52 -7.39 -14.47 9.32
N LEU A 53 -6.30 -14.50 8.56
CA LEU A 53 -5.27 -13.45 8.58
C LEU A 53 -5.93 -12.06 8.47
N PHE A 54 -5.53 -11.10 9.30
CA PHE A 54 -6.16 -9.78 9.49
C PHE A 54 -7.59 -9.74 10.07
N ARG A 55 -8.38 -10.81 9.96
CA ARG A 55 -9.70 -10.93 10.62
C ARG A 55 -9.56 -11.29 12.11
N ILE A 56 -8.78 -12.32 12.41
CA ILE A 56 -8.49 -12.76 13.78
C ILE A 56 -7.48 -11.79 14.39
N SER A 57 -7.83 -11.22 15.55
CA SER A 57 -6.95 -10.29 16.26
C SER A 57 -5.89 -11.04 17.07
N GLY A 58 -4.66 -10.55 17.04
CA GLY A 58 -3.59 -11.00 17.91
C GLY A 58 -3.77 -10.51 19.34
N LYS A 59 -3.06 -11.15 20.28
CA LYS A 59 -3.10 -10.77 21.69
C LYS A 59 -2.58 -9.35 21.85
N VAL A 60 -3.36 -8.49 22.52
CA VAL A 60 -3.05 -7.07 22.70
C VAL A 60 -1.67 -6.86 23.31
N LYS A 61 -1.34 -7.63 24.35
CA LYS A 61 -0.03 -7.56 25.02
C LYS A 61 1.13 -7.79 24.04
N GLN A 62 1.04 -8.84 23.21
CA GLN A 62 2.12 -9.21 22.28
C GLN A 62 2.35 -8.12 21.23
N TYR A 63 1.31 -7.64 20.54
CA TYR A 63 1.54 -6.61 19.52
C TYR A 63 1.96 -5.25 20.12
N GLN A 64 1.60 -4.96 21.38
CA GLN A 64 2.09 -3.77 22.08
C GLN A 64 3.57 -3.90 22.48
N GLU A 65 4.02 -5.09 22.86
CA GLU A 65 5.45 -5.38 23.10
C GLU A 65 6.25 -5.25 21.79
N LEU A 66 5.75 -5.81 20.68
CA LEU A 66 6.35 -5.65 19.35
C LEU A 66 6.39 -4.18 18.90
N LYS A 67 5.30 -3.43 19.11
CA LYS A 67 5.25 -1.97 18.85
C LYS A 67 6.33 -1.24 19.63
N LYS A 68 6.49 -1.56 20.92
CA LYS A 68 7.51 -0.96 21.78
C LYS A 68 8.91 -1.25 21.22
N SER A 69 9.22 -2.51 20.88
CA SER A 69 10.51 -2.88 20.30
C SER A 69 10.84 -2.05 19.05
N PHE A 70 9.89 -1.86 18.13
CA PHE A 70 10.10 -1.00 16.96
C PHE A 70 10.33 0.47 17.32
N ASN A 71 9.59 1.02 18.28
CA ASN A 71 9.77 2.39 18.75
C ASN A 71 11.09 2.60 19.52
N ASP A 72 11.63 1.53 20.10
CA ASP A 72 12.96 1.51 20.74
C ASP A 72 14.09 1.24 19.71
N GLY A 73 13.76 1.18 18.41
CA GLY A 73 14.72 1.02 17.32
C GLY A 73 15.14 -0.43 17.05
N ALA A 74 14.53 -1.40 17.72
CA ALA A 74 14.81 -2.82 17.56
C ALA A 74 13.93 -3.46 16.47
N PHE A 75 14.47 -4.50 15.82
CA PHE A 75 13.78 -5.35 14.87
C PHE A 75 13.75 -6.77 15.42
N PRO A 76 12.69 -7.15 16.16
CA PRO A 76 12.60 -8.49 16.73
C PRO A 76 12.54 -9.55 15.62
N GLU A 77 13.11 -10.72 15.92
CA GLU A 77 12.85 -11.94 15.17
C GLU A 77 11.42 -12.41 15.50
N PHE A 78 10.73 -12.92 14.49
CA PHE A 78 9.34 -13.36 14.62
C PHE A 78 9.25 -14.88 14.48
N ASP A 79 8.23 -15.46 15.12
CA ASP A 79 7.88 -16.86 14.96
C ASP A 79 6.42 -17.03 14.47
N MET A 80 5.98 -18.29 14.33
CA MET A 80 4.63 -18.59 13.86
C MET A 80 3.53 -18.11 14.82
N GLU A 81 3.83 -17.95 16.10
CA GLU A 81 2.86 -17.43 17.10
C GLU A 81 2.64 -15.92 16.94
N ASP A 82 3.60 -15.22 16.33
CA ASP A 82 3.52 -13.78 16.07
C ASP A 82 2.65 -13.38 14.88
N ILE A 83 2.13 -14.33 14.08
CA ILE A 83 1.37 -14.00 12.86
C ILE A 83 0.15 -13.11 13.13
N HIS A 84 -0.72 -13.48 14.08
CA HIS A 84 -1.89 -12.67 14.42
C HIS A 84 -1.53 -11.36 15.13
N PRO A 85 -0.57 -11.34 16.10
CA PRO A 85 0.00 -10.10 16.63
C PRO A 85 0.52 -9.15 15.54
N LEU A 86 1.31 -9.63 14.58
CA LEU A 86 1.87 -8.85 13.49
C LEU A 86 0.80 -8.33 12.53
N ALA A 87 -0.19 -9.16 12.19
CA ALA A 87 -1.31 -8.73 11.37
C ALA A 87 -2.09 -7.59 12.05
N SER A 88 -2.22 -7.65 13.37
CA SER A 88 -2.85 -6.59 14.18
C SER A 88 -1.99 -5.35 14.28
N LEU A 89 -0.67 -5.53 14.41
CA LEU A 89 0.31 -4.45 14.48
C LEU A 89 0.40 -3.68 13.17
N LEU A 90 0.36 -4.36 12.02
CA LEU A 90 0.34 -3.72 10.70
C LEU A 90 -0.91 -2.84 10.52
N LYS A 91 -2.09 -3.34 10.92
CA LYS A 91 -3.32 -2.53 10.95
C LYS A 91 -3.17 -1.32 11.88
N LEU A 92 -2.56 -1.52 13.05
CA LEU A 92 -2.32 -0.44 14.02
C LEU A 92 -1.37 0.63 13.45
N PHE A 93 -0.28 0.23 12.81
CA PHE A 93 0.66 1.14 12.14
C PHE A 93 -0.09 2.08 11.19
N LEU A 94 -0.92 1.50 10.31
CA LEU A 94 -1.71 2.24 9.33
C LEU A 94 -2.73 3.17 9.99
N ARG A 95 -3.43 2.69 11.04
CA ARG A 95 -4.42 3.49 11.79
C ARG A 95 -3.82 4.64 12.59
N GLU A 96 -2.57 4.52 13.01
CA GLU A 96 -1.88 5.56 13.78
C GLU A 96 -1.14 6.59 12.90
N LEU A 97 -1.08 6.39 11.58
CA LEU A 97 -0.49 7.38 10.66
C LEU A 97 -1.24 8.72 10.75
N PRO A 98 -0.60 9.83 11.17
CA PRO A 98 -1.27 11.12 11.22
C PRO A 98 -1.78 11.54 9.84
N GLY A 99 -3.09 11.77 9.73
CA GLY A 99 -3.75 12.11 8.47
C GLY A 99 -4.08 10.94 7.55
N GLY A 100 -3.82 9.70 7.97
CA GLY A 100 -4.17 8.49 7.22
C GLY A 100 -3.18 8.10 6.12
N LEU A 101 -3.29 6.85 5.67
CA LEU A 101 -2.53 6.39 4.51
C LEU A 101 -2.99 7.11 3.24
N ILE A 102 -4.31 7.24 3.06
CA ILE A 102 -4.90 8.12 2.07
C ILE A 102 -5.47 9.33 2.81
N PRO A 103 -4.93 10.54 2.61
CA PRO A 103 -5.48 11.74 3.22
C PRO A 103 -6.96 11.93 2.87
N GLU A 104 -7.74 12.44 3.82
CA GLU A 104 -9.20 12.62 3.67
C GLU A 104 -9.61 13.30 2.36
N SER A 105 -8.86 14.32 1.93
CA SER A 105 -9.10 15.04 0.68
C SER A 105 -8.96 14.15 -0.57
N HIS A 106 -8.04 13.19 -0.56
CA HIS A 106 -7.86 12.22 -1.64
C HIS A 106 -8.91 11.11 -1.53
N GLY A 107 -9.25 10.68 -0.31
CA GLY A 107 -10.32 9.71 -0.05
C GLY A 107 -11.67 10.17 -0.62
N LYS A 108 -12.06 11.41 -0.34
CA LYS A 108 -13.29 12.02 -0.88
C LYS A 108 -13.26 12.13 -2.41
N GLN A 109 -12.13 12.52 -3.00
CA GLN A 109 -11.98 12.58 -4.47
C GLN A 109 -12.13 11.19 -5.11
N LEU A 110 -11.47 10.17 -4.54
CA LEU A 110 -11.57 8.80 -5.02
C LEU A 110 -13.00 8.29 -4.92
N LEU A 111 -13.70 8.58 -3.81
CA LEU A 111 -15.07 8.15 -3.63
C LEU A 111 -16.03 8.81 -4.62
N ASN A 112 -15.87 10.11 -4.87
CA ASN A 112 -16.67 10.82 -5.88
C ASN A 112 -16.44 10.24 -7.28
N VAL A 113 -15.18 10.00 -7.67
CA VAL A 113 -14.89 9.36 -8.97
C VAL A 113 -15.47 7.96 -9.04
N PHE A 114 -15.34 7.16 -7.97
CA PHE A 114 -15.84 5.80 -7.93
C PHE A 114 -17.37 5.73 -8.07
N ARG A 115 -18.10 6.71 -7.51
CA ARG A 115 -19.57 6.80 -7.58
C ARG A 115 -20.06 7.42 -8.90
N ASP A 116 -19.41 8.49 -9.36
CA ASP A 116 -19.98 9.39 -10.37
C ASP A 116 -19.38 9.21 -11.78
N SER A 117 -18.23 8.53 -11.89
CA SER A 117 -17.59 8.28 -13.21
C SER A 117 -18.16 7.05 -13.90
N LYS A 118 -18.17 7.08 -15.23
CA LYS A 118 -18.46 5.91 -16.06
C LYS A 118 -17.45 4.81 -15.80
N GLU A 119 -17.89 3.56 -15.92
CA GLU A 119 -17.06 2.38 -15.63
C GLU A 119 -15.75 2.35 -16.44
N GLU A 120 -15.81 2.75 -17.71
CA GLU A 120 -14.68 2.76 -18.64
C GLU A 120 -13.61 3.81 -18.28
N GLU A 121 -14.02 4.91 -17.65
CA GLU A 121 -13.14 6.04 -17.29
C GLU A 121 -12.71 6.00 -15.80
N ARG A 122 -13.41 5.20 -14.98
CA ARG A 122 -13.24 5.13 -13.52
C ARG A 122 -11.81 4.83 -13.10
N ASN A 123 -11.22 3.77 -13.66
CA ASN A 123 -9.86 3.37 -13.32
C ASN A 123 -8.81 4.42 -13.75
N GLN A 124 -9.00 5.07 -14.89
CA GLN A 124 -8.12 6.15 -15.34
C GLN A 124 -8.20 7.37 -14.40
N SER A 125 -9.41 7.79 -14.04
CA SER A 125 -9.65 8.91 -13.14
C SER A 125 -9.12 8.65 -11.73
N MET A 126 -9.39 7.47 -11.17
CA MET A 126 -8.84 7.05 -9.88
C MET A 126 -7.30 7.02 -9.92
N ARG A 127 -6.72 6.50 -11.01
CA ARG A 127 -5.27 6.48 -11.20
C ARG A 127 -4.68 7.88 -11.21
N MET A 128 -5.32 8.86 -11.85
CA MET A 128 -4.86 10.25 -11.81
C MET A 128 -4.81 10.78 -10.38
N ILE A 129 -5.84 10.53 -9.56
CA ILE A 129 -5.88 10.94 -8.14
C ILE A 129 -4.81 10.21 -7.32
N LEU A 130 -4.67 8.89 -7.47
CA LEU A 130 -3.66 8.12 -6.73
C LEU A 130 -2.24 8.65 -7.00
N ASN A 131 -1.97 9.10 -8.22
CA ASN A 131 -0.66 9.63 -8.59
C ASN A 131 -0.35 11.02 -8.03
N THR A 132 -1.34 11.75 -7.48
CA THR A 132 -1.11 13.03 -6.78
C THR A 132 -0.81 12.87 -5.29
N LEU A 133 -0.99 11.67 -4.71
CA LEU A 133 -0.61 11.38 -3.33
C LEU A 133 0.87 11.71 -3.07
N PRO A 134 1.27 12.06 -1.84
CA PRO A 134 2.68 12.16 -1.48
C PRO A 134 3.44 10.84 -1.76
N GLU A 135 4.75 10.96 -2.04
CA GLU A 135 5.59 9.84 -2.52
C GLU A 135 5.48 8.59 -1.64
N GLU A 136 5.67 8.79 -0.35
CA GLU A 136 5.67 7.77 0.69
C GLU A 136 4.30 7.09 0.81
N HIS A 137 3.22 7.88 0.77
CA HIS A 137 1.85 7.38 0.88
C HIS A 137 1.50 6.46 -0.28
N PHE A 138 1.82 6.89 -1.51
CA PHE A 138 1.59 6.07 -2.69
C PHE A 138 2.40 4.77 -2.68
N ASN A 139 3.66 4.82 -2.24
CA ASN A 139 4.51 3.64 -2.17
C ASN A 139 3.97 2.64 -1.16
N VAL A 140 3.60 3.10 0.04
CA VAL A 140 3.02 2.25 1.09
C VAL A 140 1.68 1.68 0.65
N LEU A 141 0.80 2.48 0.03
CA LEU A 141 -0.48 2.00 -0.51
C LEU A 141 -0.29 0.94 -1.59
N SER A 142 0.58 1.20 -2.56
CA SER A 142 0.87 0.25 -3.64
C SER A 142 1.38 -1.07 -3.07
N TYR A 143 2.36 -0.98 -2.19
CA TYR A 143 2.96 -2.13 -1.53
C TYR A 143 1.95 -2.93 -0.71
N LEU A 144 1.12 -2.25 0.08
CA LEU A 144 0.05 -2.85 0.86
C LEU A 144 -0.97 -3.57 -0.04
N LEU A 145 -1.52 -2.89 -1.05
CA LEU A 145 -2.53 -3.47 -1.94
C LEU A 145 -2.00 -4.73 -2.63
N PHE A 146 -0.75 -4.74 -3.06
CA PHE A 146 -0.18 -5.94 -3.64
C PHE A 146 -0.05 -7.09 -2.65
N PHE A 147 0.46 -6.83 -1.45
CA PHE A 147 0.54 -7.85 -0.42
C PHE A 147 -0.86 -8.39 -0.08
N LEU A 148 -1.88 -7.52 0.01
CA LEU A 148 -3.27 -7.95 0.20
C LEU A 148 -3.80 -8.77 -0.99
N SER A 149 -3.39 -8.48 -2.22
CA SER A 149 -3.75 -9.31 -3.38
C SER A 149 -3.19 -10.72 -3.28
N ARG A 150 -2.01 -10.89 -2.68
CA ARG A 150 -1.45 -12.22 -2.40
C ARG A 150 -2.18 -12.96 -1.29
N VAL A 151 -2.57 -12.25 -0.23
CA VAL A 151 -3.46 -12.83 0.79
C VAL A 151 -4.76 -13.28 0.14
N ALA A 152 -5.35 -12.45 -0.73
CA ALA A 152 -6.57 -12.81 -1.46
C ALA A 152 -6.40 -14.01 -2.41
N ALA A 153 -5.23 -14.17 -3.04
CA ALA A 153 -4.95 -15.31 -3.90
C ALA A 153 -5.02 -16.66 -3.13
N GLU A 154 -4.69 -16.66 -1.85
CA GLU A 154 -4.80 -17.82 -0.95
C GLU A 154 -6.17 -17.93 -0.24
N SER A 155 -7.20 -17.24 -0.74
CA SER A 155 -8.52 -17.17 -0.06
C SER A 155 -9.20 -18.52 0.13
N GLN A 156 -8.85 -19.54 -0.66
CA GLN A 156 -9.36 -20.89 -0.49
C GLN A 156 -8.86 -21.55 0.81
N GLN A 157 -7.67 -21.17 1.28
CA GLN A 157 -7.09 -21.70 2.52
C GLN A 157 -7.31 -20.73 3.69
N ASN A 158 -6.97 -19.46 3.50
CA ASN A 158 -7.01 -18.47 4.58
C ASN A 158 -8.41 -17.87 4.82
N LEU A 159 -9.38 -18.11 3.92
CA LEU A 159 -10.76 -17.58 3.97
C LEU A 159 -10.88 -16.04 3.89
N MET A 160 -9.86 -15.37 3.38
CA MET A 160 -9.78 -13.91 3.24
C MET A 160 -9.86 -13.50 1.78
N THR A 161 -11.08 -13.50 1.24
CA THR A 161 -11.38 -12.96 -0.10
C THR A 161 -11.08 -11.45 -0.19
N PRO A 162 -10.99 -10.87 -1.40
CA PRO A 162 -10.87 -9.41 -1.57
C PRO A 162 -11.95 -8.64 -0.80
N ALA A 163 -13.19 -9.15 -0.78
CA ALA A 163 -14.29 -8.56 -0.03
C ALA A 163 -14.08 -8.61 1.50
N ASN A 164 -13.57 -9.74 2.04
CA ASN A 164 -13.27 -9.83 3.46
C ASN A 164 -12.12 -8.89 3.85
N LEU A 165 -11.11 -8.77 3.00
CA LEU A 165 -9.99 -7.84 3.22
C LEU A 165 -10.44 -6.39 3.12
N SER A 166 -11.35 -6.05 2.20
CA SER A 166 -11.84 -4.68 2.04
C SER A 166 -12.63 -4.18 3.26
N ILE A 167 -13.40 -5.06 3.92
CA ILE A 167 -14.09 -4.74 5.18
C ILE A 167 -13.09 -4.42 6.30
N VAL A 168 -11.96 -5.13 6.36
CA VAL A 168 -10.93 -4.93 7.39
C VAL A 168 -10.07 -3.70 7.08
N PHE A 169 -9.67 -3.53 5.81
CA PHE A 169 -8.71 -2.52 5.41
C PHE A 169 -9.33 -1.19 4.96
N GLY A 170 -10.59 -1.15 4.54
CA GLY A 170 -11.25 0.11 4.17
C GLY A 170 -11.19 1.15 5.28
N PRO A 171 -11.68 0.86 6.50
CA PRO A 171 -11.60 1.81 7.61
C PRO A 171 -10.15 2.08 8.04
N THR A 172 -9.26 1.12 7.84
CA THR A 172 -7.83 1.21 8.19
C THR A 172 -7.06 2.14 7.25
N ILE A 173 -7.33 2.10 5.94
CA ILE A 173 -6.65 2.90 4.92
C ILE A 173 -7.20 4.34 4.89
N PHE A 174 -8.52 4.48 5.01
CA PHE A 174 -9.23 5.76 4.91
C PHE A 174 -9.53 6.43 6.26
N HIS A 175 -9.12 5.81 7.38
CA HIS A 175 -9.31 6.36 8.73
C HIS A 175 -10.77 6.65 9.09
N VAL A 176 -11.69 5.84 8.58
CA VAL A 176 -13.12 5.98 8.87
C VAL A 176 -13.38 5.51 10.31
N PRO A 177 -13.96 6.36 11.19
CA PRO A 177 -14.31 5.95 12.53
C PRO A 177 -15.33 4.81 12.51
N LEU A 178 -15.05 3.73 13.26
CA LEU A 178 -16.01 2.65 13.54
C LEU A 178 -17.08 3.16 14.53
N ARG A 179 -17.97 4.04 14.07
CA ARG A 179 -19.12 4.51 14.86
C ARG A 179 -20.41 4.03 14.22
N PRO A 180 -21.42 3.60 15.00
CA PRO A 180 -22.70 3.13 14.45
C PRO A 180 -23.39 4.13 13.52
N THR A 181 -23.21 5.43 13.76
CA THR A 181 -23.80 6.50 12.95
C THR A 181 -23.12 6.70 11.58
N MET A 182 -22.03 6.00 11.30
CA MET A 182 -21.20 6.17 10.09
C MET A 182 -21.14 4.89 9.25
N LEU A 183 -22.08 3.95 9.46
CA LEU A 183 -22.12 2.65 8.76
C LEU A 183 -22.17 2.82 7.24
N GLU A 184 -22.96 3.76 6.72
CA GLU A 184 -23.05 4.04 5.29
C GLU A 184 -21.72 4.55 4.72
N GLU A 185 -21.06 5.48 5.41
CA GLU A 185 -19.75 5.98 4.99
C GLU A 185 -18.70 4.86 5.02
N GLN A 186 -18.74 4.01 6.05
CA GLN A 186 -17.86 2.85 6.14
C GLN A 186 -18.06 1.89 4.97
N GLU A 187 -19.30 1.57 4.62
CA GLU A 187 -19.63 0.71 3.48
C GLU A 187 -19.07 1.25 2.16
N HIS A 188 -19.20 2.57 1.93
CA HIS A 188 -18.63 3.23 0.76
C HIS A 188 -17.11 3.03 0.64
N TYR A 189 -16.37 3.20 1.74
CA TYR A 189 -14.92 3.00 1.73
C TYR A 189 -14.51 1.53 1.66
N ASN A 190 -15.33 0.60 2.17
CA ASN A 190 -15.12 -0.84 2.00
C ASN A 190 -15.25 -1.22 0.53
N THR A 191 -16.31 -0.77 -0.15
CA THR A 191 -16.53 -1.03 -1.58
C THR A 191 -15.46 -0.37 -2.45
N LEU A 192 -15.04 0.85 -2.11
CA LEU A 192 -13.90 1.51 -2.76
C LEU A 192 -12.60 0.70 -2.59
N THR A 193 -12.35 0.17 -1.40
CA THR A 193 -11.16 -0.66 -1.14
C THR A 193 -11.20 -1.98 -1.90
N LEU A 194 -12.38 -2.59 -2.02
CA LEU A 194 -12.58 -3.77 -2.86
C LEU A 194 -12.23 -3.46 -4.31
N HIS A 195 -12.78 -2.36 -4.85
CA HIS A 195 -12.46 -1.93 -6.22
C HIS A 195 -10.96 -1.68 -6.42
N LEU A 196 -10.28 -1.07 -5.44
CA LEU A 196 -8.83 -0.88 -5.48
C LEU A 196 -8.07 -2.22 -5.53
N LEU A 197 -8.51 -3.24 -4.78
CA LEU A 197 -7.89 -4.57 -4.76
C LEU A 197 -8.15 -5.36 -6.05
N ASP A 198 -9.36 -5.31 -6.59
CA ASP A 198 -9.74 -6.06 -7.79
C ASP A 198 -9.11 -5.45 -9.06
N ASN A 199 -8.77 -4.15 -9.03
CA ASN A 199 -8.25 -3.41 -10.19
C ASN A 199 -6.79 -2.96 -10.02
N ILE A 200 -6.00 -3.59 -9.14
CA ILE A 200 -4.60 -3.20 -8.89
C ILE A 200 -3.79 -3.15 -10.19
N THR A 201 -3.99 -4.09 -11.11
CA THR A 201 -3.27 -4.13 -12.40
C THR A 201 -3.57 -2.91 -13.26
N HIS A 202 -4.79 -2.39 -13.27
CA HIS A 202 -5.16 -1.20 -14.03
C HIS A 202 -4.76 0.11 -13.32
N LEU A 203 -4.86 0.14 -11.99
CA LEU A 203 -4.53 1.31 -11.20
C LEU A 203 -3.01 1.48 -11.06
N LEU A 204 -2.28 0.36 -10.95
CA LEU A 204 -0.85 0.27 -10.67
C LEU A 204 -0.13 -0.70 -11.66
N PRO A 205 -0.24 -0.50 -12.99
CA PRO A 205 0.19 -1.46 -14.02
C PRO A 205 1.68 -1.78 -14.03
N ASN A 206 2.51 -0.89 -13.48
CA ASN A 206 3.95 -1.11 -13.44
C ASN A 206 4.38 -2.03 -12.30
N MET A 207 3.47 -2.45 -11.41
CA MET A 207 3.81 -3.34 -10.31
C MET A 207 4.05 -4.77 -10.78
N TYR A 208 3.29 -5.24 -11.77
CA TYR A 208 3.42 -6.59 -12.31
C TYR A 208 4.49 -6.61 -13.40
N PRO A 209 5.34 -7.65 -13.49
CA PRO A 209 6.07 -7.93 -14.72
C PRO A 209 5.01 -8.13 -15.81
N GLN A 210 4.96 -7.21 -16.78
CA GLN A 210 4.29 -7.56 -18.02
C GLN A 210 5.05 -8.78 -18.54
N THR A 211 4.34 -9.85 -18.86
CA THR A 211 4.90 -10.90 -19.70
C THR A 211 5.25 -10.19 -21.00
N SER A 212 6.51 -9.78 -21.10
CA SER A 212 7.08 -9.39 -22.38
C SER A 212 7.05 -10.66 -23.19
N SER A 213 5.95 -10.86 -23.92
CA SER A 213 5.98 -11.54 -25.19
C SER A 213 7.23 -11.04 -25.88
N SER A 214 8.17 -11.95 -26.09
CA SER A 214 9.39 -11.70 -26.82
C SER A 214 9.03 -10.92 -28.07
N ASN A 215 9.64 -9.75 -28.26
CA ASN A 215 10.12 -9.29 -29.55
C ASN A 215 11.10 -8.14 -29.33
N THR A 216 12.32 -8.44 -29.75
CA THR A 216 13.46 -7.55 -29.94
C THR A 216 13.14 -6.40 -30.89
N ALA A 217 13.76 -5.26 -30.62
CA ALA A 217 14.06 -4.16 -31.55
C ALA A 217 12.90 -3.66 -32.42
N ASP A 218 12.41 -2.45 -32.12
CA ASP A 218 12.57 -1.32 -33.04
C ASP A 218 11.97 -0.08 -32.39
N GLU A 219 12.85 0.86 -32.09
CA GLU A 219 12.59 2.17 -31.53
C GLU A 219 12.31 3.10 -32.71
N GLU A 220 11.06 3.21 -33.14
CA GLU A 220 10.66 4.20 -34.15
C GLU A 220 9.48 5.07 -33.66
N VAL A 221 9.88 6.29 -33.30
CA VAL A 221 9.23 7.59 -33.51
C VAL A 221 7.85 7.53 -34.21
N LEU A 222 6.78 7.83 -33.45
CA LEU A 222 5.51 8.23 -34.03
C LEU A 222 5.23 9.70 -33.70
N THR A 223 5.39 10.52 -34.73
CA THR A 223 4.95 11.91 -34.81
C THR A 223 3.53 12.00 -35.37
N ASN A 224 2.79 13.00 -34.87
CA ASN A 224 1.75 13.78 -35.56
C ASN A 224 0.26 13.48 -35.30
N GLU A 225 -0.45 14.62 -35.34
CA GLU A 225 -1.89 14.89 -35.56
C GLU A 225 -2.77 14.96 -34.31
N GLU A 226 -3.02 16.15 -33.75
CA GLU A 226 -3.91 17.25 -34.17
C GLU A 226 -5.40 17.05 -33.83
N CYS A 227 -5.89 18.04 -33.07
CA CYS A 227 -7.26 18.54 -32.98
C CYS A 227 -8.33 17.73 -32.21
N VAL A 228 -8.56 18.09 -30.94
CA VAL A 228 -9.92 18.21 -30.39
C VAL A 228 -10.00 19.45 -29.51
N GLN A 229 -10.91 20.34 -29.89
CA GLN A 229 -11.20 21.62 -29.26
C GLN A 229 -12.04 21.46 -27.99
N HIS A 230 -11.95 22.47 -27.12
CA HIS A 230 -12.90 22.84 -26.07
C HIS A 230 -13.06 21.86 -24.90
N LEU A 231 -12.28 22.11 -23.84
CA LEU A 231 -12.75 22.29 -22.46
C LEU A 231 -11.58 22.92 -21.70
N ALA A 232 -11.84 24.02 -21.00
CA ALA A 232 -10.84 24.69 -20.18
C ALA A 232 -10.98 24.25 -18.72
N PRO A 233 -10.04 23.45 -18.19
CA PRO A 233 -9.74 23.45 -16.78
C PRO A 233 -8.41 24.16 -16.55
N THR A 234 -8.52 25.26 -15.81
CA THR A 234 -7.49 25.98 -15.06
C THR A 234 -6.19 25.20 -14.84
N GLU A 235 -5.10 25.84 -15.28
CA GLU A 235 -3.69 25.50 -15.14
C GLU A 235 -3.32 24.62 -13.94
N LEU A 236 -3.41 23.30 -14.11
CA LEU A 236 -2.55 22.37 -13.38
C LEU A 236 -1.20 22.37 -14.08
N LYS A 237 -0.32 23.28 -13.62
CA LYS A 237 1.09 23.37 -14.01
C LYS A 237 1.68 21.97 -14.21
N SER A 238 2.05 21.73 -15.46
CA SER A 238 2.63 20.52 -16.02
C SER A 238 3.67 19.88 -15.11
N LYS A 239 3.31 18.80 -14.42
CA LYS A 239 4.29 17.80 -13.98
C LYS A 239 4.39 16.72 -15.06
N SER A 240 5.63 16.46 -15.46
CA SER A 240 6.03 15.50 -16.50
C SER A 240 5.40 14.11 -16.31
N PRO A 241 5.33 13.27 -17.36
CA PRO A 241 4.43 12.12 -17.42
C PRO A 241 4.58 11.17 -16.24
N ILE A 242 3.44 10.97 -15.56
CA ILE A 242 3.24 10.20 -14.34
C ILE A 242 3.70 8.73 -14.44
N THR A 243 3.87 8.21 -15.66
CA THR A 243 4.53 6.92 -15.96
C THR A 243 5.92 6.80 -15.32
N GLY A 244 6.61 7.92 -15.05
CA GLY A 244 7.89 7.95 -14.35
C GLY A 244 7.85 7.49 -12.89
N ARG A 245 6.83 7.84 -12.10
CA ARG A 245 6.83 7.56 -10.65
C ARG A 245 6.66 6.08 -10.34
N LEU A 246 5.76 5.42 -11.05
CA LEU A 246 5.51 3.98 -10.88
C LEU A 246 6.67 3.13 -11.43
N SER A 247 7.28 3.54 -12.55
CA SER A 247 8.50 2.88 -13.06
C SER A 247 9.69 3.09 -12.12
N GLN A 248 9.82 4.27 -11.50
CA GLN A 248 10.77 4.52 -10.42
C GLN A 248 10.48 3.66 -9.19
N LEU A 249 9.22 3.51 -8.77
CA LEU A 249 8.85 2.65 -7.66
C LEU A 249 9.23 1.19 -7.94
N LYS A 250 8.86 0.66 -9.11
CA LYS A 250 9.26 -0.69 -9.54
C LYS A 250 10.78 -0.85 -9.57
N LYS A 251 11.50 0.13 -10.11
CA LYS A 251 12.97 0.12 -10.17
C LYS A 251 13.59 0.12 -8.77
N ARG A 252 13.09 0.95 -7.86
CA ARG A 252 13.55 1.04 -6.47
C ARG A 252 13.31 -0.27 -5.74
N LEU A 253 12.11 -0.81 -5.83
CA LEU A 253 11.68 -2.01 -5.11
C LEU A 253 11.97 -3.31 -5.88
N ARG A 254 12.73 -3.31 -6.98
CA ARG A 254 12.90 -4.48 -7.88
C ARG A 254 13.35 -5.76 -7.18
N GLY A 255 14.24 -5.64 -6.19
CA GLY A 255 14.66 -6.79 -5.36
C GLY A 255 13.51 -7.30 -4.50
N PHE A 256 12.83 -6.38 -3.81
CA PHE A 256 11.68 -6.65 -2.96
C PHE A 256 10.53 -7.30 -3.75
N TRP A 257 10.19 -6.72 -4.91
CA TRP A 257 9.17 -7.23 -5.81
C TRP A 257 9.51 -8.61 -6.35
N ARG A 258 10.77 -8.96 -6.58
CA ARG A 258 11.11 -10.32 -6.98
C ARG A 258 10.80 -11.33 -5.88
N THR A 259 11.07 -10.98 -4.63
CA THR A 259 10.76 -11.81 -3.47
C THR A 259 9.26 -11.98 -3.27
N ILE A 260 8.46 -10.91 -3.43
CA ILE A 260 6.99 -11.04 -3.33
C ILE A 260 6.39 -11.68 -4.61
N CYS A 261 6.83 -11.32 -5.82
CA CYS A 261 6.25 -11.82 -7.07
C CYS A 261 6.64 -13.27 -7.40
N SER A 262 7.70 -13.86 -6.83
CA SER A 262 8.13 -15.23 -7.17
C SER A 262 7.04 -16.30 -6.96
N CYS A 263 5.93 -15.97 -6.29
CA CYS A 263 4.80 -16.87 -6.08
C CYS A 263 3.65 -16.71 -7.09
N THR A 264 3.63 -15.68 -7.96
CA THR A 264 2.53 -15.53 -8.95
C THR A 264 2.70 -16.41 -10.18
N ASN A 265 3.91 -16.93 -10.44
CA ASN A 265 4.19 -17.69 -11.66
C ASN A 265 3.99 -19.21 -11.50
N SER A 266 3.44 -19.68 -10.38
CA SER A 266 3.26 -21.12 -10.12
C SER A 266 1.83 -21.62 -10.31
N SER A 267 0.93 -20.80 -10.83
CA SER A 267 -0.47 -21.17 -11.13
C SER A 267 -0.79 -20.88 -12.59
N ASP A 268 -0.09 -21.55 -13.50
CA ASP A 268 -0.47 -21.69 -14.92
C ASP A 268 0.36 -22.85 -15.54
N THR A 269 0.32 -24.03 -14.92
CA THR A 269 0.74 -25.29 -15.56
C THR A 269 0.00 -26.45 -14.90
N ASP A 270 -0.79 -27.13 -15.74
CA ASP A 270 -1.50 -28.41 -15.61
C ASP A 270 -2.79 -28.48 -14.78
#